data_AF-A0A2X3CE59-F1
#
_entry.id   AF-A0A2X3CE59-F1
#
_cell.length_a   1.000
_cell.length_b   1.000
_cell.length_c   1.000
_cell.angle_alpha   90.00
_cell.angle_beta   90.00
_cell.angle_gamma   90.00
#
_symmetry.space_group_name_H-M   'P 1'
#
loop_
_entity.id
_entity.type
_entity.pdbx_description
1 polymer ?
#
loop_
_entity_poly.entity_id
_entity_poly.type
_entity_poly.pdbx_seq_one_letter_code
_entity_poly.pdbx_strand_id
1 'polypeptide(L)' 'MLIDRGEVKKEDMSMQAIREWGEKHSEAEVRELLEQNPSFVFFKPQSFAPVKGPALCR' A
#
# COMPACT_ATOMS: atom_id res chain seq x y z
N MET A 1 13.20 0.14 -2.58
CA MET A 1 12.19 -0.02 -3.63
C MET A 1 11.19 1.12 -3.54
N LEU A 2 10.75 1.66 -4.68
CA LEU A 2 10.34 3.07 -4.88
C LEU A 2 11.40 4.11 -4.45
N ILE A 3 11.84 4.14 -3.19
CA ILE A 3 12.92 5.03 -2.72
C ILE A 3 14.22 4.73 -3.46
N ASP A 4 14.67 3.48 -3.44
CA ASP A 4 15.92 3.07 -4.13
C ASP A 4 15.86 3.26 -5.65
N ARG A 5 14.65 3.30 -6.24
CA ARG A 5 14.43 3.60 -7.67
C ARG A 5 14.36 5.11 -7.96
N GLY A 6 14.30 5.96 -6.93
CA GLY A 6 14.14 7.41 -7.06
C GLY A 6 12.72 7.87 -7.35
N GLU A 7 11.73 6.97 -7.33
CA GLU A 7 10.33 7.22 -7.69
C GLU A 7 9.58 8.04 -6.62
N VAL A 8 9.95 7.83 -5.35
CA VAL A 8 9.36 8.51 -4.20
C VAL A 8 10.49 8.89 -3.24
N LYS A 9 10.56 10.16 -2.82
CA LYS A 9 11.54 10.61 -1.83
C LYS A 9 11.27 9.97 -0.47
N LYS A 10 12.32 9.79 0.33
CA LYS A 10 12.22 9.10 1.63
C LYS A 10 11.28 9.83 2.60
N GLU A 11 11.34 11.14 2.60
CA GLU A 11 10.53 12.06 3.41
C GLU A 11 9.05 12.08 3.01
N ASP A 12 8.74 11.73 1.76
CA ASP A 12 7.38 11.71 1.22
C ASP A 12 6.74 10.31 1.26
N MET A 13 7.51 9.29 1.70
CA MET A 13 7.06 7.90 1.68
C MET A 13 5.89 7.68 2.64
N SER A 14 4.77 7.21 2.09
CA SER A 14 3.54 6.92 2.82
C SER A 14 2.66 5.91 2.07
N MET A 15 1.64 5.35 2.73
CA MET A 15 0.63 4.50 2.05
C MET A 15 -0.07 5.23 0.91
N GLN A 16 -0.28 6.55 1.05
CA GLN A 16 -0.88 7.37 0.02
C GLN A 16 0.07 7.56 -1.18
N ALA A 17 1.36 7.79 -0.93
CA ALA A 17 2.35 7.90 -2.00
C ALA A 17 2.48 6.61 -2.82
N ILE A 18 2.45 5.44 -2.16
CA ILE A 18 2.45 4.12 -2.85
C ILE A 18 1.20 3.96 -3.72
N ARG A 19 0.03 4.36 -3.19
CA ARG A 19 -1.23 4.34 -3.96
C ARG A 19 -1.16 5.25 -5.19
N GLU A 20 -0.73 6.50 -5.00
CA GLU A 20 -0.62 7.48 -6.09
C GLU A 20 0.39 7.05 -7.15
N TRP A 21 1.49 6.39 -6.75
CA TRP A 21 2.44 5.81 -7.69
C TRP A 21 1.78 4.73 -8.54
N GLY A 22 1.02 3.82 -7.92
CA GLY A 22 0.31 2.75 -8.63
C GLY A 22 -0.78 3.23 -9.58
N GLU A 23 -1.44 4.35 -9.28
CA GLU A 23 -2.45 4.96 -10.16
C GLU A 23 -1.84 5.60 -11.43
N LYS A 24 -0.52 5.88 -11.44
CA LYS A 24 0.19 6.53 -12.56
C LYS A 24 0.99 5.57 -13.44
N HIS A 25 1.10 4.29 -13.05
CA HIS A 25 1.90 3.28 -13.76
C HIS A 25 1.01 2.17 -14.32
N SER A 26 1.55 1.41 -15.27
CA SER A 26 0.86 0.29 -15.87
C SER A 26 0.68 -0.87 -14.88
N GLU A 27 -0.31 -1.72 -15.12
CA GLU A 27 -0.54 -2.93 -14.31
C GLU A 27 0.70 -3.84 -14.26
N ALA A 28 1.46 -3.92 -15.36
CA ALA A 28 2.69 -4.70 -15.43
C ALA A 28 3.78 -4.16 -14.47
N GLU A 29 3.97 -2.85 -14.44
CA GLU A 29 4.93 -2.19 -13.54
C GLU A 29 4.49 -2.31 -12.07
N VAL A 30 3.19 -2.15 -11.80
CA VAL A 30 2.62 -2.32 -10.46
C VAL A 30 2.81 -3.77 -9.99
N ARG A 31 2.58 -4.75 -10.86
CA ARG A 31 2.79 -6.17 -10.55
C ARG A 31 4.24 -6.48 -10.23
N GLU A 32 5.17 -6.04 -11.08
CA GLU A 32 6.61 -6.19 -10.84
C GLU A 32 7.01 -5.57 -9.49
N LEU A 33 6.42 -4.42 -9.14
CA LEU A 33 6.62 -3.77 -7.86
C LEU A 33 6.10 -4.63 -6.69
N LEU A 34 4.87 -5.14 -6.78
CA LEU A 34 4.27 -5.90 -5.69
C LEU A 34 4.95 -7.26 -5.46
N GLU A 35 5.46 -7.90 -6.52
CA GLU A 35 6.12 -9.22 -6.47
C GLU A 35 7.46 -9.22 -5.71
N GLN A 36 8.07 -8.07 -5.47
CA GLN A 36 9.29 -7.99 -4.63
C GLN A 36 9.00 -8.20 -3.13
N ASN A 37 7.75 -8.13 -2.69
CA ASN A 37 7.35 -8.56 -1.36
C ASN A 37 6.72 -9.97 -1.44
N PRO A 38 7.44 -11.04 -1.02
CA PRO A 38 6.93 -12.40 -1.12
C PRO A 38 5.81 -12.71 -0.11
N SER A 39 5.55 -11.82 0.85
CA SER A 39 4.49 -12.02 1.84
C SER A 39 3.11 -11.83 1.21
N PHE A 40 2.22 -12.80 1.40
CA PHE A 40 0.84 -12.76 0.90
C PHE A 40 -0.16 -12.93 2.05
N VAL A 41 -1.19 -12.07 2.09
CA VAL A 41 -2.19 -12.05 3.17
C VAL A 41 -3.50 -12.64 2.67
N PHE A 42 -4.06 -13.58 3.43
CA PHE A 42 -5.39 -14.14 3.20
C PHE A 42 -6.42 -13.51 4.14
N PHE A 43 -7.65 -13.35 3.65
CA PHE A 43 -8.75 -12.77 4.43
C PHE A 43 -9.87 -13.80 4.65
N LYS A 44 -10.64 -13.63 5.72
CA LYS A 44 -11.90 -14.36 5.97
C LYS A 44 -13.08 -13.37 5.97
N PRO A 45 -14.28 -13.77 5.52
CA PRO A 45 -15.46 -12.92 5.63
C PRO A 45 -15.72 -12.51 7.08
N GLN A 46 -16.17 -11.28 7.28
CA GLN A 46 -16.58 -10.72 8.58
C GLN A 46 -17.87 -9.93 8.40
N SER A 47 -18.68 -9.86 9.46
CA SER A 47 -19.85 -8.98 9.49
C SER A 47 -19.41 -7.52 9.37
N PHE A 48 -20.28 -6.68 8.80
CA PHE A 48 -20.04 -5.24 8.71
C PHE A 48 -19.70 -4.64 10.08
N ALA A 49 -18.69 -3.77 10.10
CA ALA A 49 -18.33 -2.98 11.26
C ALA A 49 -17.99 -1.55 10.81
N PRO A 50 -18.38 -0.50 11.56
CA PRO A 50 -17.97 0.85 11.26
C PRO A 50 -16.45 1.00 11.42
N VAL A 51 -15.83 1.79 10.54
CA VAL A 51 -14.40 2.12 10.65
C VAL A 51 -14.18 2.95 11.91
N LYS A 52 -13.25 2.52 12.78
CA LYS A 52 -12.92 3.21 14.03
C LYS A 52 -11.52 3.81 13.93
N GLY A 53 -11.38 5.07 14.36
CA GLY A 53 -10.07 5.71 14.51
C GLY A 53 -9.38 5.32 15.82
N PRO A 54 -8.08 5.63 15.97
CA PRO A 54 -7.28 5.28 17.16
C PRO A 54 -7.86 5.81 18.48
N ALA A 55 -8.54 6.96 18.44
CA ALA A 55 -9.13 7.61 19.61
C ALA A 55 -10.37 6.89 20.18
N LEU A 56 -10.96 5.94 19.44
CA LEU A 56 -12.17 5.21 19.83
C LEU A 56 -11.88 3.86 20.52
N CYS A 57 -10.61 3.52 20.74
CA CYS A 57 -10.15 2.31 21.44
C CYS A 57 -9.64 2.65 22.86
N ARG A 58 -10.44 3.37 23.66
CA ARG A 58 -10.30 3.42 25.12
C ARG A 58 -11.50 2.77 25.77
#